data_AF-A0A383UY32-F1
#
_entry.id   AF-A0A383UY32-F1
#
_cell.length_a   1.000
_cell.length_b   1.000
_cell.length_c   1.000
_cell.angle_alpha   90.00
_cell.angle_beta   90.00
_cell.angle_gamma   90.00
#
_symmetry.space_group_name_H-M   'P 1'
#
loop_
_entity.id
_entity.type
_entity.pdbx_description
1 polymer ?
#
loop_
_entity_poly.entity_id
_entity_poly.type
_entity_poly.pdbx_seq_one_letter_code
_entity_poly.pdbx_strand_id
1 'polypeptide(L)'
;MSESSKSSPEHPTIPSLNKMLWESNENVDIRIGALEKRMEKMEIMTTTCFDRIEDLLQQLVSDKTKKNPSDDTKQKNKVVDSSASQPTSSQEYGKTFPTEEITTLNLQNSQLNSMKKFVKDAWPEALLARNIEDNMYTSSKNIVVIKPEYSLKKADITVFKLRHIQSVFRIALVPYHLWAERLSHKLNEDFMGIRVWSASRPRLTWVEILYAIFVAITDHNALCSPLTILLSVVPIKESIIAFTQRFRRAFYMLSANDRNSPSVSTMITDICSKHLPRIWTLEEPKMNGLLNNQRIETVVQVTERICN
;
A
#
# COMPACT_ATOMS: atom_id res chain seq x y z
N MET A 1 43.58 34.27 31.45
CA MET A 1 42.97 33.09 32.08
C MET A 1 41.74 33.59 32.84
N SER A 2 40.55 33.17 32.43
CA SER A 2 39.29 33.57 33.05
C SER A 2 38.51 32.29 33.35
N GLU A 3 38.45 31.92 34.62
CA GLU A 3 37.65 30.79 35.09
C GLU A 3 36.21 31.25 35.32
N SER A 4 35.29 30.65 34.55
CA SER A 4 33.85 30.80 34.72
C SER A 4 33.36 29.72 35.68
N SER A 5 33.01 30.11 36.90
CA SER A 5 32.38 29.29 37.93
C SER A 5 31.01 28.77 37.48
N LYS A 6 30.85 27.45 37.39
CA LYS A 6 29.57 26.76 37.17
C LYS A 6 28.80 26.67 38.48
N SER A 7 27.56 27.15 38.50
CA SER A 7 26.60 26.99 39.61
C SER A 7 26.10 25.54 39.68
N SER A 8 26.14 24.95 40.87
CA SER A 8 25.57 23.61 41.14
C SER A 8 24.04 23.62 41.04
N PRO A 9 23.42 22.53 40.53
CA PRO A 9 21.97 22.43 40.43
C PRO A 9 21.33 22.20 41.81
N GLU A 10 20.36 23.04 42.17
CA GLU A 10 19.56 22.90 43.38
C GLU A 10 18.66 21.66 43.31
N HIS A 11 18.65 20.86 44.38
CA HIS A 11 17.78 19.70 44.48
C HIS A 11 16.32 20.12 44.72
N PRO A 12 15.35 19.56 43.98
CA PRO A 12 13.95 19.94 44.09
C PRO A 12 13.40 19.62 45.50
N THR A 13 12.80 20.62 46.13
CA THR A 13 12.20 20.51 47.47
C THR A 13 10.88 19.72 47.40
N ILE A 14 10.49 19.04 48.48
CA ILE A 14 9.24 18.24 48.58
C ILE A 14 7.99 19.03 48.11
N PRO A 15 7.81 20.33 48.44
CA PRO A 15 6.70 21.13 47.92
C PRO A 15 6.69 21.25 46.38
N SER A 16 7.86 21.33 45.74
CA SER A 16 7.97 21.41 44.28
C SER A 16 7.56 20.09 43.60
N LEU A 17 7.89 18.95 44.23
CA LEU A 17 7.50 17.63 43.75
C LEU A 17 5.97 17.44 43.82
N ASN A 18 5.33 17.86 44.92
CA ASN A 18 3.88 17.78 45.06
C ASN A 18 3.16 18.67 44.03
N LYS A 19 3.69 19.87 43.75
CA LYS A 19 3.13 20.76 42.72
C LYS A 19 3.23 20.12 41.32
N MET A 20 4.39 19.58 40.96
CA MET A 20 4.59 18.89 39.67
C MET A 20 3.67 17.67 39.53
N LEU A 21 3.44 16.92 40.62
CA LEU A 21 2.57 15.76 40.60
C LEU A 21 1.10 16.15 40.37
N TRP A 22 0.66 17.27 40.96
CA TRP A 22 -0.69 17.79 40.76
C TRP A 22 -0.91 18.29 39.33
N GLU A 23 0.02 19.08 38.80
CA GLU A 23 0.00 19.54 37.39
C GLU A 23 0.04 18.36 36.40
N SER A 24 0.81 17.31 36.72
CA SER A 24 0.85 16.09 35.92
C SER A 24 -0.49 15.35 35.93
N ASN A 25 -1.17 15.26 37.08
CA ASN A 25 -2.46 14.59 37.19
C ASN A 25 -3.55 15.36 36.43
N GLU A 26 -3.60 16.68 36.57
CA GLU A 26 -4.55 17.53 35.84
C GLU A 26 -4.37 17.38 34.31
N ASN A 27 -3.12 17.31 33.85
CA ASN A 27 -2.82 17.04 32.44
C ASN A 27 -3.28 15.64 31.99
N VAL A 28 -3.18 14.62 32.86
CA VAL A 28 -3.70 13.27 32.57
C VAL A 28 -5.22 13.30 32.43
N ASP A 29 -5.94 13.98 33.32
CA ASP A 29 -7.40 14.08 33.27
C ASP A 29 -7.88 14.79 31.99
N ILE A 30 -7.22 15.87 31.59
CA ILE A 30 -7.49 16.56 30.33
C ILE A 30 -7.29 15.61 29.12
N ARG A 31 -6.24 14.78 29.16
CA ARG A 31 -5.95 13.80 28.10
C ARG A 31 -6.99 12.69 28.05
N ILE A 32 -7.48 12.23 29.20
CA ILE A 32 -8.54 11.21 29.29
C ILE A 32 -9.83 11.76 28.68
N GLY A 33 -10.27 12.96 29.09
CA GLY A 33 -11.49 13.56 28.53
C GLY A 33 -11.41 13.80 27.01
N ALA A 34 -10.23 14.16 26.50
CA ALA A 34 -10.02 14.30 25.05
C ALA A 34 -10.12 12.95 24.30
N LEU A 35 -9.66 11.85 24.92
CA LEU A 35 -9.77 10.51 24.35
C LEU A 35 -11.22 10.01 24.35
N GLU A 36 -11.97 10.23 25.42
CA GLU A 36 -13.38 9.86 25.53
C GLU A 36 -14.22 10.54 24.45
N LYS A 37 -14.05 11.86 24.27
CA LYS A 37 -14.73 12.61 23.20
C LYS A 37 -14.39 12.11 21.80
N ARG A 38 -13.16 11.64 21.59
CA ARG A 38 -12.75 11.05 20.30
C ARG A 38 -13.38 9.68 20.08
N MET A 39 -13.54 8.90 21.14
CA MET A 39 -14.19 7.59 21.09
C MET A 39 -15.67 7.73 20.75
N GLU A 40 -16.38 8.67 21.39
CA GLU A 40 -17.78 8.99 21.08
C GLU A 40 -17.97 9.42 19.61
N LYS A 41 -17.09 10.30 19.10
CA LYS A 41 -17.11 10.70 17.68
C LYS A 41 -16.88 9.52 16.73
N MET A 42 -15.98 8.61 17.10
CA MET A 42 -15.70 7.40 16.31
C MET A 42 -16.88 6.44 16.31
N GLU A 43 -17.56 6.31 17.45
CA GLU A 43 -18.79 5.52 17.58
C GLU A 43 -19.88 6.07 16.67
N ILE A 44 -20.16 7.39 16.71
CA ILE A 44 -21.14 8.06 15.85
C ILE A 44 -20.81 7.88 14.36
N MET A 45 -19.53 8.02 13.98
CA MET A 45 -19.11 7.84 12.58
C MET A 45 -19.29 6.38 12.14
N THR A 46 -19.04 5.43 13.04
CA THR A 46 -19.15 4.00 12.77
C THR A 46 -20.63 3.61 12.61
N THR A 47 -21.51 4.04 13.50
CA THR A 47 -22.96 3.81 13.39
C THR A 47 -23.53 4.41 12.11
N THR A 48 -23.19 5.67 11.80
CA THR A 48 -23.62 6.33 10.55
C THR A 48 -23.15 5.57 9.29
N CYS A 49 -21.95 4.97 9.34
CA CYS A 49 -21.43 4.16 8.23
C CYS A 49 -22.24 2.87 8.06
N PHE A 50 -22.57 2.20 9.17
CA PHE A 50 -23.39 0.99 9.16
C PHE A 50 -24.81 1.27 8.65
N ASP A 51 -25.45 2.36 9.09
CA ASP A 51 -26.78 2.75 8.62
C ASP A 51 -26.78 2.96 7.09
N ARG A 52 -25.77 3.65 6.56
CA ARG A 52 -25.63 3.86 5.12
C ARG A 52 -25.40 2.57 4.33
N ILE A 53 -24.66 1.62 4.90
CA ILE A 53 -24.46 0.29 4.29
C ILE A 53 -25.79 -0.46 4.26
N GLU A 54 -26.57 -0.40 5.34
CA GLU A 54 -27.88 -1.03 5.42
C GLU A 54 -28.85 -0.45 4.38
N ASP A 55 -28.89 0.88 4.23
CA ASP A 55 -29.69 1.56 3.19
C ASP A 55 -29.33 1.08 1.77
N LEU A 56 -28.03 0.99 1.46
CA LEU A 56 -27.54 0.52 0.16
C LEU A 56 -27.92 -0.94 -0.10
N LEU A 57 -27.88 -1.79 0.94
CA LEU A 57 -28.29 -3.18 0.83
C LEU A 57 -29.80 -3.30 0.57
N GLN A 58 -30.63 -2.50 1.25
CA GLN A 58 -32.08 -2.48 1.04
C GLN A 58 -32.45 -1.98 -0.37
N GLN A 59 -31.73 -0.98 -0.91
CA GLN A 59 -31.90 -0.53 -2.29
C GLN A 59 -31.57 -1.63 -3.30
N LEU A 60 -30.45 -2.32 -3.13
CA LEU A 60 -30.03 -3.42 -4.01
C LEU A 60 -31.04 -4.59 -4.03
N VAL A 61 -31.64 -4.89 -2.88
CA VAL A 61 -32.69 -5.92 -2.78
C VAL A 61 -33.96 -5.46 -3.50
N SER A 62 -34.34 -4.19 -3.34
CA SER A 62 -35.53 -3.62 -3.99
C SER A 62 -35.41 -3.54 -5.52
N ASP A 63 -34.23 -3.22 -6.04
CA ASP A 63 -33.97 -3.12 -7.49
C ASP A 63 -33.97 -4.48 -8.19
N LYS A 64 -33.53 -5.55 -7.51
CA LYS A 64 -33.59 -6.92 -8.05
C LYS A 64 -35.02 -7.42 -8.21
N THR A 65 -35.96 -6.95 -7.40
CA THR A 65 -37.37 -7.38 -7.44
C THR A 65 -38.17 -6.71 -8.58
N LYS A 66 -37.66 -5.61 -9.17
CA LYS A 66 -38.36 -4.86 -10.23
C LYS A 66 -37.95 -5.22 -11.67
N LYS A 67 -36.91 -6.05 -11.87
CA LYS A 67 -36.37 -6.37 -13.20
C LYS A 67 -36.67 -7.80 -13.65
N ASN A 68 -37.96 -8.13 -13.73
CA ASN A 68 -38.50 -9.16 -14.61
C ASN A 68 -39.95 -8.77 -14.95
N PRO A 69 -40.16 -8.26 -16.17
CA PRO A 69 -40.99 -9.02 -17.09
C PRO A 69 -40.29 -9.22 -18.43
N SER A 70 -40.41 -10.47 -18.92
CA SER A 70 -40.61 -10.88 -20.31
C SER A 70 -40.36 -9.83 -21.39
N ASP A 71 -39.44 -10.13 -22.32
CA ASP A 71 -39.86 -10.26 -23.72
C ASP A 71 -38.81 -10.99 -24.58
N ASP A 72 -39.26 -12.12 -25.11
CA ASP A 72 -38.71 -12.79 -26.29
C ASP A 72 -38.79 -11.86 -27.49
N THR A 73 -37.68 -11.60 -28.19
CA THR A 73 -37.71 -11.41 -29.66
C THR A 73 -36.36 -11.74 -30.30
N LYS A 74 -36.42 -12.72 -31.21
CA LYS A 74 -35.42 -13.15 -32.20
C LYS A 74 -34.88 -12.01 -33.07
N GLN A 75 -33.58 -12.05 -33.42
CA GLN A 75 -33.06 -11.85 -34.80
C GLN A 75 -31.54 -12.14 -34.79
N LYS A 76 -31.05 -13.21 -35.44
CA LYS A 76 -30.75 -13.44 -36.88
C LYS A 76 -29.29 -13.09 -37.24
N ASN A 77 -28.59 -14.13 -37.67
CA ASN A 77 -27.20 -14.25 -38.10
C ASN A 77 -26.71 -13.15 -39.08
N LYS A 78 -25.42 -12.79 -38.98
CA LYS A 78 -24.56 -12.62 -40.16
C LYS A 78 -23.09 -12.94 -39.87
N VAL A 79 -22.62 -13.93 -40.60
CA VAL A 79 -21.23 -14.38 -40.77
C VAL A 79 -20.47 -13.37 -41.63
N VAL A 80 -19.24 -13.01 -41.23
CA VAL A 80 -18.16 -12.58 -42.14
C VAL A 80 -16.83 -13.07 -41.57
N ASP A 81 -16.16 -13.91 -42.37
CA ASP A 81 -14.79 -14.40 -42.20
C ASP A 81 -13.73 -13.33 -42.53
N SER A 82 -12.52 -13.58 -42.01
CA SER A 82 -11.18 -13.37 -42.60
C SER A 82 -10.24 -12.70 -41.58
N SER A 83 -9.31 -13.43 -40.96
CA SER A 83 -8.07 -14.06 -41.45
C SER A 83 -6.84 -13.28 -40.97
N ALA A 84 -6.10 -13.97 -40.09
CA ALA A 84 -4.66 -13.94 -39.83
C ALA A 84 -3.79 -12.78 -40.37
N SER A 85 -2.98 -12.19 -39.49
CA SER A 85 -1.53 -12.00 -39.69
C SER A 85 -0.84 -11.45 -38.43
N GLN A 86 0.06 -12.25 -37.86
CA GLN A 86 1.30 -11.88 -37.15
C GLN A 86 2.42 -12.70 -37.83
N PRO A 87 3.74 -12.55 -37.56
CA PRO A 87 4.48 -11.58 -36.73
C PRO A 87 5.78 -11.05 -37.42
N THR A 88 6.51 -10.13 -36.78
CA THR A 88 8.00 -10.11 -36.59
C THR A 88 8.43 -8.79 -35.93
N SER A 89 8.98 -8.81 -34.72
CA SER A 89 10.42 -8.78 -34.39
C SER A 89 11.14 -7.48 -34.77
N SER A 90 11.64 -6.74 -33.77
CA SER A 90 13.07 -6.63 -33.47
C SER A 90 13.34 -5.68 -32.29
N GLN A 91 14.23 -6.11 -31.40
CA GLN A 91 14.92 -5.32 -30.38
C GLN A 91 15.74 -4.20 -31.04
N GLU A 92 15.77 -3.02 -30.42
CA GLU A 92 16.95 -2.16 -30.44
C GLU A 92 17.17 -1.58 -29.04
N TYR A 93 18.31 -1.98 -28.47
CA TYR A 93 18.90 -1.44 -27.26
C TYR A 93 19.53 -0.07 -27.55
N GLY A 94 19.38 0.86 -26.62
CA GLY A 94 20.27 2.02 -26.48
C GLY A 94 19.65 3.36 -26.90
N LYS A 95 18.95 4.02 -25.97
CA LYS A 95 18.85 5.49 -25.97
C LYS A 95 19.08 6.03 -24.56
N THR A 96 20.23 6.66 -24.43
CA THR A 96 20.61 7.73 -23.50
C THR A 96 19.45 8.57 -22.99
N PHE A 97 19.49 8.86 -21.69
CA PHE A 97 18.65 9.85 -21.01
C PHE A 97 18.56 11.16 -21.82
N PRO A 98 17.36 11.65 -22.14
CA PRO A 98 17.18 13.05 -22.48
C PRO A 98 17.21 13.82 -21.16
N THR A 99 18.37 14.40 -20.87
CA THR A 99 18.49 15.55 -19.97
C THR A 99 17.83 16.73 -20.65
N GLU A 100 16.53 16.94 -20.45
CA GLU A 100 15.90 18.25 -20.59
C GLU A 100 14.46 18.20 -20.05
N GLU A 101 14.15 19.20 -19.22
CA GLU A 101 12.82 19.60 -18.76
C GLU A 101 12.06 18.64 -17.82
N ILE A 102 12.50 18.60 -16.56
CA ILE A 102 11.54 18.50 -15.45
C ILE A 102 10.69 19.77 -15.48
N THR A 103 9.61 19.73 -16.26
CA THR A 103 8.66 20.84 -16.39
C THR A 103 8.20 21.24 -14.99
N THR A 104 8.42 22.51 -14.66
CA THR A 104 7.95 23.20 -13.47
C THR A 104 6.42 23.17 -13.42
N LEU A 105 5.86 22.09 -12.87
CA LEU A 105 4.42 21.95 -12.68
C LEU A 105 3.94 22.86 -11.53
N ASN A 106 3.46 24.04 -11.90
CA ASN A 106 2.45 24.78 -11.15
C ASN A 106 1.15 23.97 -11.17
N LEU A 107 0.99 23.11 -10.16
CA LEU A 107 -0.02 22.07 -10.12
C LEU A 107 -1.41 22.64 -9.75
N GLN A 108 -2.30 22.78 -10.72
CA GLN A 108 -3.72 23.10 -10.49
C GLN A 108 -4.42 21.96 -9.72
N ASN A 109 -5.42 22.31 -8.91
CA ASN A 109 -6.19 21.40 -8.04
C ASN A 109 -6.75 20.13 -8.73
N SER A 110 -6.99 20.17 -10.05
CA SER A 110 -7.44 19.02 -10.85
C SER A 110 -6.39 17.92 -10.93
N GLN A 111 -5.12 18.29 -11.11
CA GLN A 111 -4.00 17.36 -11.21
C GLN A 111 -3.60 16.80 -9.84
N LEU A 112 -3.79 17.55 -8.77
CA LEU A 112 -3.65 17.02 -7.41
C LEU A 112 -4.68 15.92 -7.12
N ASN A 113 -5.89 16.03 -7.66
CA ASN A 113 -6.91 14.99 -7.53
C ASN A 113 -6.59 13.74 -8.35
N SER A 114 -6.03 13.87 -9.56
CA SER A 114 -5.59 12.72 -10.34
C SER A 114 -4.40 12.01 -9.69
N MET A 115 -3.43 12.75 -9.14
CA MET A 115 -2.31 12.18 -8.38
C MET A 115 -2.78 11.44 -7.12
N LYS A 116 -3.71 12.04 -6.35
CA LYS A 116 -4.31 11.36 -5.19
C LYS A 116 -5.02 10.07 -5.58
N LYS A 117 -5.73 10.07 -6.71
CA LYS A 117 -6.40 8.88 -7.25
C LYS A 117 -5.37 7.81 -7.62
N PHE A 118 -4.36 8.16 -8.40
CA PHE A 118 -3.28 7.25 -8.80
C PHE A 118 -2.57 6.63 -7.59
N VAL A 119 -2.18 7.45 -6.60
CA VAL A 119 -1.54 6.97 -5.36
C VAL A 119 -2.44 6.00 -4.61
N LYS A 120 -3.76 6.24 -4.59
CA LYS A 120 -4.73 5.36 -3.95
C LYS A 120 -5.00 4.07 -4.73
N ASP A 121 -4.95 4.13 -6.05
CA ASP A 121 -5.09 2.96 -6.91
C ASP A 121 -3.85 2.06 -6.78
N ALA A 122 -2.64 2.64 -6.72
CA ALA A 122 -1.39 1.92 -6.53
C ALA A 122 -1.18 1.44 -5.09
N TRP A 123 -1.64 2.21 -4.10
CA TRP A 123 -1.52 1.89 -2.68
C TRP A 123 -2.72 2.38 -1.86
N PRO A 124 -3.78 1.56 -1.73
CA PRO A 124 -5.02 1.94 -1.04
C PRO A 124 -4.82 2.39 0.41
N GLU A 125 -3.83 1.86 1.12
CA GLU A 125 -3.52 2.18 2.52
C GLU A 125 -2.69 3.46 2.70
N ALA A 126 -2.29 4.14 1.61
CA ALA A 126 -1.60 5.43 1.69
C ALA A 126 -2.45 6.47 2.44
N LEU A 127 -1.91 7.11 3.47
CA LEU A 127 -2.64 8.13 4.24
C LEU A 127 -2.57 9.48 3.54
N LEU A 128 -3.74 10.10 3.38
CA LEU A 128 -3.88 11.45 2.86
C LEU A 128 -4.01 12.45 4.02
N ALA A 129 -3.71 13.73 3.78
CA ALA A 129 -3.81 14.78 4.81
C ALA A 129 -5.13 14.75 5.58
N ARG A 130 -6.25 14.58 4.87
CA ARG A 130 -7.60 14.50 5.46
C ARG A 130 -7.82 13.31 6.40
N ASN A 131 -6.97 12.29 6.32
CA ASN A 131 -7.02 11.09 7.14
C ASN A 131 -6.13 11.20 8.39
N ILE A 132 -5.43 12.33 8.57
CA ILE A 132 -4.52 12.56 9.68
C ILE A 132 -5.01 13.79 10.45
N GLU A 133 -5.35 13.59 11.71
CA GLU A 133 -5.51 14.68 12.66
C GLU A 133 -4.09 15.06 13.12
N ASP A 134 -3.55 16.19 12.65
CA ASP A 134 -2.29 16.71 13.19
C ASP A 134 -2.50 17.03 14.68
N ASN A 135 -1.97 16.18 15.54
CA ASN A 135 -2.12 16.26 16.99
C ASN A 135 -1.26 17.40 17.53
N MET A 136 -1.67 18.05 18.64
CA MET A 136 -0.82 18.99 19.39
C MET A 136 0.54 18.41 19.83
N TYR A 137 0.65 17.08 19.86
CA TYR A 137 1.87 16.35 20.24
C TYR A 137 2.81 16.07 19.06
N THR A 138 2.47 16.50 17.84
CA THR A 138 3.38 16.36 16.71
C THR A 138 4.54 17.36 16.82
N SER A 139 5.75 16.93 16.48
CA SER A 139 6.93 17.79 16.56
C SER A 139 7.92 17.53 15.46
N SER A 140 8.44 18.60 14.87
CA SER A 140 9.52 18.56 13.88
C SER A 140 10.85 18.05 14.46
N LYS A 141 10.98 17.98 15.79
CA LYS A 141 12.17 17.46 16.49
C LYS A 141 12.12 15.97 16.78
N ASN A 142 10.98 15.31 16.58
CA ASN A 142 10.85 13.88 16.90
C ASN A 142 11.81 13.06 16.03
N ILE A 143 12.55 12.15 16.64
CA ILE A 143 13.55 11.36 15.94
C ILE A 143 12.85 10.20 15.22
N VAL A 144 13.11 10.06 13.93
CA VAL A 144 12.63 8.92 13.15
C VAL A 144 13.82 8.03 12.79
N VAL A 145 13.79 6.81 13.31
CA VAL A 145 14.74 5.77 12.96
C VAL A 145 14.04 4.79 12.02
N ILE A 146 14.38 4.85 10.73
CA ILE A 146 13.97 3.85 9.75
C ILE A 146 15.06 2.79 9.72
N LYS A 147 14.69 1.53 10.01
CA LYS A 147 15.66 0.44 9.96
C LYS A 147 16.21 0.25 8.54
N PRO A 148 17.48 -0.17 8.38
CA PRO A 148 18.10 -0.35 7.08
C PRO A 148 17.31 -1.27 6.14
N GLU A 149 16.65 -2.31 6.67
CA GLU A 149 15.80 -3.23 5.88
C GLU A 149 14.61 -2.55 5.19
N TYR A 150 14.17 -1.39 5.68
CA TYR A 150 13.06 -0.62 5.12
C TYR A 150 13.54 0.59 4.31
N SER A 151 14.84 0.71 4.07
CA SER A 151 15.37 1.78 3.22
C SER A 151 14.95 1.61 1.76
N LEU A 152 14.52 2.72 1.14
CA LEU A 152 14.17 2.78 -0.27
C LEU A 152 15.44 3.04 -1.08
N LYS A 153 16.13 1.95 -1.40
CA LYS A 153 17.36 1.96 -2.22
C LYS A 153 17.08 1.51 -3.64
N LYS A 154 16.46 0.33 -3.78
CA LYS A 154 16.12 -0.24 -5.08
C LYS A 154 14.66 -0.04 -5.41
N ALA A 155 14.36 0.28 -6.66
CA ALA A 155 13.02 0.28 -7.21
C ALA A 155 12.56 -1.18 -7.36
N ASP A 156 12.02 -1.74 -6.28
CA ASP A 156 11.40 -3.08 -6.22
C ASP A 156 9.90 -2.97 -5.89
N ILE A 157 9.19 -4.07 -5.61
CA ILE A 157 7.75 -4.08 -5.21
C ILE A 157 7.49 -3.43 -3.81
N THR A 158 8.03 -2.24 -3.59
CA THR A 158 8.37 -1.62 -2.30
C THR A 158 7.19 -1.08 -1.49
N VAL A 159 5.95 -1.42 -1.86
CA VAL A 159 4.74 -0.98 -1.15
C VAL A 159 4.80 -1.36 0.34
N PHE A 160 5.37 -2.51 0.67
CA PHE A 160 5.55 -2.94 2.06
C PHE A 160 6.51 -2.07 2.87
N LYS A 161 7.60 -1.57 2.26
CA LYS A 161 8.56 -0.68 2.95
C LYS A 161 7.92 0.69 3.19
N LEU A 162 7.17 1.21 2.21
CA LEU A 162 6.41 2.46 2.35
C LEU A 162 5.37 2.39 3.46
N ARG A 163 4.66 1.25 3.61
CA ARG A 163 3.75 1.01 4.73
C ARG A 163 4.43 1.09 6.08
N HIS A 164 5.62 0.47 6.19
CA HIS A 164 6.39 0.53 7.42
C HIS A 164 6.85 1.97 7.74
N ILE A 165 7.38 2.68 6.75
CA ILE A 165 7.82 4.07 6.90
C ILE A 165 6.67 4.98 7.35
N GLN A 166 5.50 4.85 6.71
CA GLN A 166 4.29 5.58 7.11
C GLN A 166 3.90 5.29 8.57
N SER A 167 3.99 4.02 8.99
CA SER A 167 3.73 3.64 10.39
C SER A 167 4.73 4.29 11.35
N VAL A 168 6.02 4.28 11.01
CA VAL A 168 7.07 4.90 11.83
C VAL A 168 6.84 6.40 11.97
N PHE A 169 6.48 7.11 10.90
CA PHE A 169 6.18 8.54 10.99
C PHE A 169 4.99 8.85 11.91
N ARG A 170 3.97 7.98 11.92
CA ARG A 170 2.83 8.12 12.84
C ARG A 170 3.24 7.87 14.28
N ILE A 171 3.95 6.77 14.54
CA ILE A 171 4.37 6.39 15.91
C ILE A 171 5.31 7.45 16.48
N ALA A 172 6.21 8.00 15.66
CA ALA A 172 7.11 9.08 16.03
C ALA A 172 6.43 10.46 16.05
N LEU A 173 5.11 10.55 15.81
CA LEU A 173 4.34 11.80 15.84
C LEU A 173 4.98 12.91 14.99
N VAL A 174 5.42 12.57 13.77
CA VAL A 174 5.94 13.58 12.84
C VAL A 174 4.76 14.35 12.24
N PRO A 175 4.80 15.70 12.19
CA PRO A 175 3.79 16.50 11.50
C PRO A 175 3.63 16.06 10.04
N TYR A 176 2.40 15.89 9.56
CA TYR A 176 2.17 15.28 8.24
C TYR A 176 2.85 16.03 7.09
N HIS A 177 2.88 17.36 7.16
CA HIS A 177 3.52 18.21 6.16
C HIS A 177 5.03 17.98 6.03
N LEU A 178 5.69 17.40 7.04
CA LEU A 178 7.13 17.08 7.02
C LEU A 178 7.44 15.65 6.54
N TRP A 179 6.44 14.81 6.32
CA TRP A 179 6.68 13.40 5.96
C TRP A 179 7.41 13.27 4.63
N ALA A 180 7.06 14.10 3.66
CA ALA A 180 7.69 14.08 2.34
C ALA A 180 9.16 14.49 2.41
N GLU A 181 9.44 15.61 3.09
CA GLU A 181 10.80 16.09 3.33
C GLU A 181 11.63 15.02 4.04
N ARG A 182 11.11 14.43 5.11
CA ARG A 182 11.85 13.39 5.86
C ARG A 182 12.09 12.12 5.07
N LEU A 183 11.12 11.69 4.26
CA LEU A 183 11.31 10.55 3.38
C LEU A 183 12.36 10.85 2.31
N SER A 184 12.36 12.07 1.76
CA SER A 184 13.30 12.45 0.70
C SER A 184 14.77 12.28 1.10
N HIS A 185 15.12 12.61 2.34
CA HIS A 185 16.47 12.41 2.87
C HIS A 185 16.88 10.94 3.02
N LYS A 186 15.92 10.01 2.95
CA LYS A 186 16.11 8.58 3.09
C LYS A 186 16.10 7.84 1.74
N LEU A 187 15.71 8.53 0.66
CA LEU A 187 15.81 8.01 -0.70
C LEU A 187 17.28 7.93 -1.13
N ASN A 188 17.65 6.82 -1.75
CA ASN A 188 19.01 6.57 -2.22
C ASN A 188 19.00 5.69 -3.48
N GLU A 189 20.17 5.45 -4.08
CA GLU A 189 20.36 4.60 -5.27
C GLU A 189 19.35 4.95 -6.38
N ASP A 190 18.43 4.05 -6.73
CA ASP A 190 17.45 4.22 -7.82
C ASP A 190 16.54 5.44 -7.60
N PHE A 191 16.37 5.88 -6.36
CA PHE A 191 15.55 7.03 -6.00
C PHE A 191 16.34 8.34 -5.85
N MET A 192 17.64 8.37 -6.18
CA MET A 192 18.47 9.58 -6.07
C MET A 192 17.93 10.74 -6.91
N GLY A 193 17.39 10.48 -8.10
CA GLY A 193 16.78 11.51 -8.93
C GLY A 193 15.60 12.19 -8.22
N ILE A 194 14.76 11.42 -7.54
CA ILE A 194 13.62 11.94 -6.76
C ILE A 194 14.13 12.74 -5.55
N ARG A 195 15.20 12.31 -4.89
CA ARG A 195 15.83 13.08 -3.80
C ARG A 195 16.32 14.44 -4.29
N VAL A 196 17.06 14.49 -5.39
CA VAL A 196 17.53 15.76 -5.96
C VAL A 196 16.36 16.65 -6.36
N TRP A 197 15.37 16.09 -7.05
CA TRP A 197 14.14 16.79 -7.42
C TRP A 197 13.40 17.36 -6.21
N SER A 198 13.24 16.58 -5.15
CA SER A 198 12.52 17.00 -3.93
C SER A 198 13.19 18.16 -3.20
N ALA A 199 14.53 18.23 -3.21
CA ALA A 199 15.28 19.32 -2.59
C ALA A 199 15.00 20.68 -3.24
N SER A 200 14.56 20.69 -4.51
CA SER A 200 14.18 21.92 -5.22
C SER A 200 12.75 22.40 -4.91
N ARG A 201 11.99 21.68 -4.06
CA ARG A 201 10.56 21.92 -3.82
C ARG A 201 10.24 22.27 -2.35
N PRO A 202 10.07 23.56 -1.99
CA PRO A 202 9.87 24.00 -0.60
C PRO A 202 8.50 23.65 0.01
N ARG A 203 7.58 23.03 -0.74
CA ARG A 203 6.24 22.62 -0.26
C ARG A 203 5.85 21.24 -0.76
N LEU A 204 6.81 20.32 -0.76
CA LEU A 204 6.56 18.96 -1.22
C LEU A 204 5.56 18.24 -0.30
N THR A 205 4.49 17.73 -0.87
CA THR A 205 3.48 16.97 -0.14
C THR A 205 3.77 15.47 -0.12
N TRP A 206 3.23 14.77 0.87
CA TRP A 206 3.34 13.30 0.96
C TRP A 206 2.83 12.59 -0.30
N VAL A 207 1.75 13.09 -0.89
CA VAL A 207 1.17 12.52 -2.11
C VAL A 207 2.10 12.71 -3.31
N GLU A 208 2.74 13.88 -3.43
CA GLU A 208 3.67 14.15 -4.54
C GLU A 208 4.91 13.27 -4.48
N ILE A 209 5.49 13.06 -3.29
CA ILE A 209 6.65 12.18 -3.18
C ILE A 209 6.28 10.70 -3.41
N LEU A 210 5.11 10.26 -2.93
CA LEU A 210 4.62 8.91 -3.22
C LEU A 210 4.37 8.70 -4.71
N TYR A 211 3.76 9.68 -5.38
CA TYR A 211 3.57 9.65 -6.82
C TYR A 211 4.91 9.52 -7.55
N ALA A 212 5.90 10.35 -7.22
CA ALA A 212 7.22 10.29 -7.85
C ALA A 212 7.90 8.94 -7.63
N ILE A 213 7.82 8.39 -6.41
CA ILE A 213 8.32 7.04 -6.10
C ILE A 213 7.62 5.98 -6.94
N PHE A 214 6.29 6.01 -7.05
CA PHE A 214 5.55 5.05 -7.87
C PHE A 214 5.84 5.21 -9.36
N VAL A 215 6.03 6.42 -9.88
CA VAL A 215 6.48 6.62 -11.26
C VAL A 215 7.85 5.99 -11.47
N ALA A 216 8.83 6.25 -10.59
CA ALA A 216 10.15 5.63 -10.72
C ALA A 216 10.11 4.10 -10.62
N ILE A 217 9.31 3.54 -9.71
CA ILE A 217 9.13 2.09 -9.62
C ILE A 217 8.45 1.53 -10.89
N THR A 218 7.57 2.29 -11.53
CA THR A 218 6.94 1.92 -12.82
C THR A 218 7.96 1.95 -13.95
N ASP A 219 8.77 3.01 -14.04
CA ASP A 219 9.79 3.18 -15.08
C ASP A 219 10.89 2.11 -15.00
N HIS A 220 11.18 1.61 -13.79
CA HIS A 220 12.09 0.49 -13.56
C HIS A 220 11.44 -0.91 -13.79
N ASN A 221 10.23 -0.99 -14.36
CA ASN A 221 9.44 -2.23 -14.51
C ASN A 221 9.20 -2.99 -13.20
N ALA A 222 9.27 -2.32 -12.05
CA ALA A 222 9.16 -2.92 -10.73
C ALA A 222 7.74 -2.82 -10.13
N LEU A 223 6.89 -1.92 -10.67
CA LEU A 223 5.44 -1.97 -10.49
C LEU A 223 4.87 -2.91 -11.56
N CYS A 224 5.26 -4.17 -11.47
CA CYS A 224 4.41 -5.21 -12.01
C CYS A 224 3.04 -5.04 -11.36
N SER A 225 1.98 -4.92 -12.16
CA SER A 225 0.61 -5.06 -11.65
C SER A 225 0.58 -6.28 -10.70
N PRO A 226 -0.19 -6.28 -9.59
CA PRO A 226 -0.31 -7.45 -8.73
C PRO A 226 -0.57 -8.75 -9.53
N LEU A 227 -1.26 -8.65 -10.66
CA LEU A 227 -1.46 -9.74 -11.62
C LEU A 227 -0.16 -10.17 -12.31
N THR A 228 0.65 -9.23 -12.79
CA THR A 228 1.99 -9.48 -13.36
C THR A 228 2.94 -10.06 -12.32
N ILE A 229 2.88 -9.59 -11.06
CA ILE A 229 3.66 -10.17 -9.96
C ILE A 229 3.31 -11.65 -9.81
N LEU A 230 2.00 -11.97 -9.75
CA LEU A 230 1.54 -13.36 -9.67
C LEU A 230 2.05 -14.21 -10.84
N LEU A 231 1.90 -13.71 -12.08
CA LEU A 231 2.36 -14.38 -13.30
C LEU A 231 3.88 -14.64 -13.30
N SER A 232 4.65 -13.75 -12.68
CA SER A 232 6.11 -13.85 -12.61
C SER A 232 6.60 -14.77 -11.49
N VAL A 233 5.71 -15.38 -10.70
CA VAL A 233 6.11 -16.28 -9.61
C VAL A 233 6.66 -17.58 -10.18
N VAL A 234 7.99 -17.66 -10.26
CA VAL A 234 8.73 -18.87 -10.66
C VAL A 234 9.73 -19.27 -9.56
N PRO A 235 9.97 -20.56 -9.28
CA PRO A 235 10.98 -20.99 -8.31
C PRO A 235 12.38 -20.53 -8.73
N ILE A 236 13.19 -20.07 -7.77
CA ILE A 236 14.55 -19.57 -8.03
C ILE A 236 15.60 -20.56 -7.49
N LYS A 237 16.05 -20.36 -6.24
CA LYS A 237 16.96 -21.25 -5.49
C LYS A 237 16.48 -21.40 -4.04
N GLU A 238 15.16 -21.42 -3.87
CA GLU A 238 14.50 -21.49 -2.57
C GLU A 238 13.91 -22.88 -2.33
N SER A 239 13.58 -23.21 -1.09
CA SER A 239 12.85 -24.44 -0.78
C SER A 239 11.42 -24.37 -1.33
N ILE A 240 10.80 -25.54 -1.55
CA ILE A 240 9.42 -25.61 -2.05
C ILE A 240 8.47 -24.87 -1.08
N ILE A 241 8.67 -24.99 0.23
CA ILE A 241 7.93 -24.25 1.26
C ILE A 241 8.10 -22.73 1.10
N ALA A 242 9.33 -22.25 0.91
CA ALA A 242 9.59 -20.82 0.72
C ALA A 242 8.90 -20.29 -0.55
N PHE A 243 8.98 -21.07 -1.63
CA PHE A 243 8.30 -20.76 -2.89
C PHE A 243 6.78 -20.67 -2.73
N THR A 244 6.14 -21.65 -2.08
CA THR A 244 4.66 -21.64 -1.91
C THR A 244 4.20 -20.52 -1.00
N GLN A 245 4.98 -20.15 0.02
CA GLN A 245 4.70 -18.97 0.84
C GLN A 245 4.84 -17.67 0.03
N ARG A 246 5.83 -17.56 -0.86
CA ARG A 246 5.97 -16.41 -1.77
C ARG A 246 4.83 -16.33 -2.77
N PHE A 247 4.40 -17.47 -3.31
CA PHE A 247 3.24 -17.57 -4.20
C PHE A 247 1.95 -17.14 -3.50
N ARG A 248 1.71 -17.63 -2.27
CA ARG A 248 0.61 -17.19 -1.41
C ARG A 248 0.60 -15.67 -1.22
N ARG A 249 1.76 -15.09 -0.87
CA ARG A 249 1.88 -13.63 -0.69
C ARG A 249 1.52 -12.86 -1.96
N ALA A 250 2.01 -13.30 -3.13
CA ALA A 250 1.69 -12.68 -4.41
C ALA A 250 0.17 -12.72 -4.70
N PHE A 251 -0.50 -13.84 -4.42
CA PHE A 251 -1.96 -13.94 -4.56
C PHE A 251 -2.73 -12.97 -3.67
N TYR A 252 -2.32 -12.80 -2.40
CA TYR A 252 -3.01 -11.87 -1.49
C TYR A 252 -2.68 -10.39 -1.74
N MET A 253 -1.77 -10.07 -2.64
CA MET A 253 -1.58 -8.70 -3.13
C MET A 253 -2.63 -8.28 -4.18
N LEU A 254 -3.36 -9.24 -4.76
CA LEU A 254 -4.41 -8.97 -5.74
C LEU A 254 -5.65 -8.31 -5.09
N SER A 255 -6.37 -7.52 -5.87
CA SER A 255 -7.67 -6.98 -5.44
C SER A 255 -8.67 -8.11 -5.18
N ALA A 256 -9.73 -7.84 -4.40
CA ALA A 256 -10.77 -8.83 -4.14
C ALA A 256 -11.45 -9.33 -5.43
N ASN A 257 -11.62 -8.43 -6.42
CA ASN A 257 -12.21 -8.76 -7.71
C ASN A 257 -11.27 -9.68 -8.51
N ASP A 258 -9.97 -9.36 -8.55
CA ASP A 258 -8.98 -10.16 -9.29
C ASP A 258 -8.82 -11.54 -8.68
N ARG A 259 -8.80 -11.64 -7.33
CA ARG A 259 -8.71 -12.93 -6.62
C ARG A 259 -9.84 -13.88 -6.98
N ASN A 260 -11.03 -13.36 -7.26
CA ASN A 260 -12.20 -14.17 -7.64
C ASN A 260 -12.34 -14.35 -9.16
N SER A 261 -11.41 -13.83 -9.96
CA SER A 261 -11.48 -13.91 -11.40
C SER A 261 -11.16 -15.32 -11.92
N PRO A 262 -11.80 -15.76 -13.03
CA PRO A 262 -11.43 -16.99 -13.72
C PRO A 262 -9.98 -16.97 -14.21
N SER A 263 -9.48 -15.81 -14.66
CA SER A 263 -8.11 -15.65 -15.16
C SER A 263 -7.08 -16.02 -14.09
N VAL A 264 -7.27 -15.58 -12.85
CA VAL A 264 -6.40 -15.94 -11.73
C VAL A 264 -6.51 -17.43 -11.40
N SER A 265 -7.69 -18.02 -11.58
CA SER A 265 -7.86 -19.47 -11.42
C SER A 265 -6.97 -20.26 -12.38
N THR A 266 -6.94 -19.86 -13.65
CA THR A 266 -6.07 -20.44 -14.67
C THR A 266 -4.59 -20.23 -14.34
N MET A 267 -4.21 -19.04 -13.88
CA MET A 267 -2.82 -18.76 -13.47
C MET A 267 -2.37 -19.65 -12.31
N ILE A 268 -3.23 -19.87 -11.32
CA ILE A 268 -2.92 -20.76 -10.19
C ILE A 268 -2.68 -22.18 -10.70
N THR A 269 -3.54 -22.68 -11.59
CA THR A 269 -3.37 -24.00 -12.21
C THR A 269 -2.06 -24.11 -12.99
N ASP A 270 -1.73 -23.11 -13.81
CA ASP A 270 -0.48 -23.10 -14.60
C ASP A 270 0.76 -23.12 -13.70
N ILE A 271 0.81 -22.24 -12.70
CA ILE A 271 1.93 -22.15 -11.75
C ILE A 271 2.07 -23.47 -10.97
N CYS A 272 0.97 -24.02 -10.44
CA CYS A 272 1.01 -25.25 -9.66
C CYS A 272 1.41 -26.46 -10.51
N SER A 273 0.83 -26.64 -11.69
CA SER A 273 1.15 -27.77 -12.56
C SER A 273 2.60 -27.74 -13.04
N LYS A 274 3.13 -26.55 -13.35
CA LYS A 274 4.50 -26.36 -13.85
C LYS A 274 5.57 -26.42 -12.77
N HIS A 275 5.31 -25.83 -11.61
CA HIS A 275 6.34 -25.61 -10.58
C HIS A 275 6.15 -26.48 -9.33
N LEU A 276 4.98 -27.08 -9.14
CA LEU A 276 4.67 -27.96 -8.01
C LEU A 276 4.05 -29.28 -8.49
N PRO A 277 4.64 -29.99 -9.48
CA PRO A 277 3.99 -31.11 -10.16
C PRO A 277 3.57 -32.23 -9.19
N ARG A 278 4.40 -32.56 -8.18
CA ARG A 278 4.04 -33.57 -7.16
C ARG A 278 2.80 -33.19 -6.35
N ILE A 279 2.70 -31.92 -5.94
CA ILE A 279 1.56 -31.43 -5.16
C ILE A 279 0.33 -31.35 -6.07
N TRP A 280 0.51 -30.89 -7.31
CA TRP A 280 -0.54 -30.82 -8.30
C TRP A 280 -1.16 -32.19 -8.58
N THR A 281 -0.35 -33.23 -8.85
CA THR A 281 -0.88 -34.58 -9.12
C THR A 281 -1.66 -35.17 -7.95
N LEU A 282 -1.30 -34.85 -6.71
CA LEU A 282 -2.00 -35.37 -5.53
C LEU A 282 -3.33 -34.67 -5.27
N GLU A 283 -3.43 -33.38 -5.60
CA GLU A 283 -4.51 -32.52 -5.10
C GLU A 283 -5.36 -31.88 -6.19
N GLU A 284 -4.96 -31.94 -7.47
CA GLU A 284 -5.75 -31.46 -8.62
C GLU A 284 -7.22 -31.94 -8.57
N PRO A 285 -7.53 -33.23 -8.30
CA PRO A 285 -8.92 -33.69 -8.22
C PRO A 285 -9.73 -32.99 -7.13
N LYS A 286 -9.08 -32.58 -6.04
CA LYS A 286 -9.70 -31.92 -4.88
C LYS A 286 -9.75 -30.39 -5.04
N MET A 287 -8.92 -29.83 -5.92
CA MET A 287 -8.90 -28.40 -6.22
C MET A 287 -10.01 -27.98 -7.21
N ASN A 288 -10.60 -28.94 -7.92
CA ASN A 288 -11.76 -28.69 -8.78
C ASN A 288 -12.97 -28.22 -7.95
N GLY A 289 -13.52 -27.06 -8.32
CA GLY A 289 -14.66 -26.43 -7.61
C GLY A 289 -14.30 -25.55 -6.42
N LEU A 290 -13.05 -25.54 -5.94
CA LEU A 290 -12.61 -24.65 -4.88
C LEU A 290 -12.45 -23.20 -5.37
N LEU A 291 -12.73 -22.25 -4.49
CA LEU A 291 -12.41 -20.84 -4.72
C LEU A 291 -10.88 -20.65 -4.76
N ASN A 292 -10.41 -19.63 -5.48
CA ASN A 292 -8.98 -19.39 -5.68
C ASN A 292 -8.19 -19.22 -4.37
N ASN A 293 -8.78 -18.57 -3.36
CA ASN A 293 -8.17 -18.47 -2.03
C ASN A 293 -8.02 -19.85 -1.36
N GLN A 294 -9.04 -20.69 -1.45
CA GLN A 294 -8.99 -22.06 -0.90
C GLN A 294 -7.93 -22.89 -1.62
N ARG A 295 -7.83 -22.79 -2.95
CA ARG A 295 -6.79 -23.45 -3.74
C ARG A 295 -5.38 -23.10 -3.25
N ILE A 296 -5.11 -21.80 -3.06
CA ILE A 296 -3.81 -21.32 -2.57
C ILE A 296 -3.50 -21.87 -1.18
N GLU A 297 -4.47 -21.84 -0.26
CA GLU A 297 -4.25 -22.37 1.09
C GLU A 297 -4.04 -23.89 1.09
N THR A 298 -4.78 -24.64 0.26
CA THR A 298 -4.56 -26.09 0.10
C THR A 298 -3.16 -26.39 -0.41
N VAL A 299 -2.67 -25.67 -1.43
CA VAL A 299 -1.30 -25.81 -1.94
C VAL A 299 -0.27 -25.64 -0.82
N VAL A 300 -0.41 -24.58 -0.02
CA VAL A 300 0.52 -24.28 1.07
C VAL A 300 0.50 -25.36 2.15
N GLN A 301 -0.69 -25.75 2.61
CA GLN A 301 -0.84 -26.78 3.64
C GLN A 301 -0.28 -28.13 3.20
N VAL A 302 -0.50 -28.53 1.95
CA VAL A 302 -0.01 -29.82 1.43
C VAL A 302 1.50 -29.77 1.26
N THR A 303 2.04 -28.63 0.81
CA THR A 303 3.50 -28.43 0.74
C THR A 303 4.14 -28.60 2.12
N GLU A 304 3.57 -28.00 3.16
CA GLU A 304 4.07 -28.10 4.53
C GLU A 304 3.99 -29.54 5.07
N ARG A 305 3.00 -30.33 4.65
CA ARG A 305 2.90 -31.75 5.05
C ARG A 305 3.87 -32.67 4.33
N ILE A 306 4.20 -32.40 3.06
CA ILE A 306 5.08 -33.26 2.25
C ILE A 306 6.56 -32.97 2.52
N CYS A 307 6.88 -31.72 2.90
CA CYS A 307 8.27 -31.27 3.10
C CYS A 307 8.73 -31.27 4.56
N ASN A 308 7.84 -31.62 5.51
CA ASN A 308 8.17 -31.98 6.89
C ASN A 308 8.31 -33.50 7.02
#